data_AF-A0A450WXW7-F1
#
_entry.id   AF-A0A450WXW7-F1
#
_cell.length_a   1.000
_cell.length_b   1.000
_cell.length_c   1.000
_cell.angle_alpha   90.00
_cell.angle_beta   90.00
_cell.angle_gamma   90.00
#
_symmetry.space_group_name_H-M   'P 1'
#
loop_
_entity.id
_entity.type
_entity.pdbx_description
1 polymer ?
#
loop_
_entity_poly.entity_id
_entity_poly.type
_entity_poly.pdbx_seq_one_letter_code
_entity_poly.pdbx_strand_id
1 'polypeptide(L)'
;MPSKSIITSIHGKTSIPEVPSRRGAMFLLMLLSLLIAPYALGDPALEKIANGLNIDDKEISVSGISSGAFFAHQFHVVHSEHVMGAGIVAGGPYYCAKGNVLDAITRCSKFVGIMCDKFMGRLDQEDTGCGDYFPETTEESRKMAEDSLKQARKENTLKGIGEDKIYLFSGLHDDIVPIGVMDAIDHFYQGAGVKEGNIEYNKTFPARHSMVRDSYDKPGEDAVTECAVPPASPPSTAEDTFIHDCQSQAIEERENHGCPSDDPKKQEKCADLEDVDLAGAILKHIYGDSIRQWNGRKIVDEDKEVQPFDQRKVFKGFSDDPHNELQLASMAREGYIFVPKACKNEGKECKLHIAFHGCLQGGRTDDRIGKSGNLYAKYAGYNEWAKGNNIVVLYPQVENRNMPPPLNPMGCWDWWGQAYTGENYHTREAPQMKAVAHMINILVDGNLLEVSGGR
;
A
#
# COMPACT_ATOMS: atom_id res chain seq x y z
N MET A 1 36.13 -73.92 -67.28
CA MET A 1 34.70 -74.08 -67.64
C MET A 1 33.84 -73.34 -66.58
N PRO A 2 32.54 -73.05 -66.83
CA PRO A 2 31.86 -71.81 -66.39
C PRO A 2 31.45 -71.81 -64.89
N SER A 3 30.95 -70.72 -64.28
CA SER A 3 30.20 -69.53 -64.78
C SER A 3 30.56 -68.26 -63.95
N LYS A 4 30.86 -67.09 -64.54
CA LYS A 4 29.94 -65.94 -64.84
C LYS A 4 28.85 -65.68 -63.77
N SER A 5 28.57 -64.46 -63.28
CA SER A 5 29.15 -63.09 -63.46
C SER A 5 28.47 -62.12 -62.42
N ILE A 6 28.50 -60.78 -62.37
CA ILE A 6 28.86 -59.67 -63.30
C ILE A 6 29.01 -58.29 -62.54
N ILE A 7 29.69 -57.28 -63.14
CA ILE A 7 29.49 -55.77 -63.16
C ILE A 7 28.84 -55.06 -61.92
N THR A 8 29.29 -53.89 -61.37
CA THR A 8 30.12 -52.73 -61.84
C THR A 8 30.86 -51.97 -60.70
N SER A 9 31.73 -51.01 -61.08
CA SER A 9 32.06 -49.65 -60.52
C SER A 9 31.26 -49.13 -59.29
N ILE A 10 31.76 -48.23 -58.40
CA ILE A 10 32.51 -46.97 -58.66
C ILE A 10 33.58 -46.69 -57.57
N HIS A 11 34.70 -46.06 -57.96
CA HIS A 11 35.68 -45.47 -57.03
C HIS A 11 35.21 -44.11 -56.47
N GLY A 12 35.13 -43.99 -55.14
CA GLY A 12 35.00 -42.71 -54.44
C GLY A 12 35.96 -42.64 -53.27
N LYS A 13 36.95 -41.73 -53.32
CA LYS A 13 37.86 -41.48 -52.18
C LYS A 13 37.19 -40.51 -51.20
N THR A 14 36.74 -40.99 -50.06
CA THR A 14 36.33 -40.17 -48.92
C THR A 14 37.44 -40.12 -47.88
N SER A 15 38.21 -39.02 -47.88
CA SER A 15 39.09 -38.68 -46.75
C SER A 15 38.23 -38.29 -45.55
N ILE A 16 38.35 -39.01 -44.44
CA ILE A 16 37.69 -38.67 -43.17
C ILE A 16 38.32 -37.37 -42.63
N PRO A 17 37.55 -36.31 -42.37
CA PRO A 17 38.07 -35.12 -41.69
C PRO A 17 38.27 -35.43 -40.20
N GLU A 18 39.37 -34.93 -39.62
CA GLU A 18 39.66 -35.11 -38.20
C GLU A 18 38.64 -34.37 -37.32
N VAL A 19 38.19 -35.03 -36.25
CA VAL A 19 37.25 -34.44 -35.28
C VAL A 19 38.00 -33.47 -34.37
N PRO A 20 37.63 -32.18 -34.29
CA PRO A 20 38.31 -31.22 -33.42
C PRO A 20 38.23 -31.62 -31.95
N SER A 21 39.33 -31.46 -31.21
CA SER A 21 39.37 -31.85 -29.79
C SER A 21 38.35 -31.07 -28.96
N ARG A 22 37.75 -31.74 -27.96
CA ARG A 22 36.67 -31.21 -27.09
C ARG A 22 36.96 -29.84 -26.45
N ARG A 23 38.22 -29.43 -26.33
CA ARG A 23 38.62 -28.13 -25.74
C ARG A 23 38.31 -26.93 -26.64
N GLY A 24 38.27 -27.08 -27.97
CA GLY A 24 37.96 -25.99 -28.90
C GLY A 24 36.49 -25.56 -28.86
N ALA A 25 35.57 -26.52 -28.79
CA ALA A 25 34.13 -26.27 -28.84
C ALA A 25 33.61 -25.50 -27.61
N MET A 26 34.18 -25.73 -26.41
CA MET A 26 33.75 -25.04 -25.19
C MET A 26 34.05 -23.54 -25.21
N PHE A 27 35.19 -23.11 -25.77
CA PHE A 27 35.53 -21.68 -25.86
C PHE A 27 34.61 -20.91 -26.81
N LEU A 28 34.21 -21.52 -27.94
CA LEU A 28 33.33 -20.86 -28.91
C LEU A 28 31.89 -20.70 -28.36
N LEU A 29 31.42 -21.68 -27.56
CA LEU A 29 30.13 -21.59 -26.88
C LEU A 29 30.12 -20.52 -25.79
N MET A 30 31.17 -20.41 -24.97
CA MET A 30 31.29 -19.35 -23.94
C MET A 30 31.29 -17.94 -24.54
N LEU A 31 31.90 -17.75 -25.71
CA LEU A 31 31.92 -16.45 -26.40
C LEU A 31 30.56 -16.07 -27.02
N LEU A 32 29.74 -17.05 -27.45
CA LEU A 32 28.38 -16.75 -27.94
C LEU A 32 27.40 -16.44 -26.80
N SER A 33 27.54 -17.06 -25.62
CA SER A 33 26.69 -16.76 -24.45
C SER A 33 26.85 -15.35 -23.89
N LEU A 34 27.90 -14.60 -24.28
CA LEU A 34 28.16 -13.23 -23.82
C LEU A 34 27.41 -12.14 -24.60
N LEU A 35 26.68 -12.48 -25.67
CA LEU A 35 25.98 -11.52 -26.54
C LEU A 35 24.46 -11.47 -26.36
N ILE A 36 23.88 -12.34 -25.52
CA ILE A 36 22.47 -12.26 -25.11
C ILE A 36 22.37 -12.43 -23.58
N ALA A 37 23.08 -11.57 -22.84
CA ALA A 37 22.51 -11.12 -21.59
C ALA A 37 21.26 -10.29 -21.95
N PRO A 38 20.05 -10.63 -21.49
CA PRO A 38 18.97 -9.66 -21.53
C PRO A 38 19.41 -8.47 -20.69
N TYR A 39 19.57 -7.30 -21.33
CA TYR A 39 19.68 -6.06 -20.57
C TYR A 39 18.43 -5.97 -19.71
N ALA A 40 18.59 -6.05 -18.39
CA ALA A 40 17.52 -5.75 -17.45
C ALA A 40 17.20 -4.26 -17.63
N LEU A 41 16.24 -3.98 -18.50
CA LEU A 41 15.73 -2.64 -18.77
C LEU A 41 14.99 -2.18 -17.51
N GLY A 42 15.75 -1.62 -16.58
CA GLY A 42 15.24 -1.14 -15.30
C GLY A 42 14.06 -0.20 -15.50
N ASP A 43 13.15 -0.26 -14.53
CA ASP A 43 11.74 0.10 -14.62
C ASP A 43 11.52 1.52 -15.16
N PRO A 44 10.42 1.79 -15.89
CA PRO A 44 10.20 3.08 -16.53
C PRO A 44 10.29 4.25 -15.53
N ALA A 45 10.63 5.41 -16.07
CA ALA A 45 10.41 6.68 -15.37
C ALA A 45 8.89 6.87 -15.19
N LEU A 46 8.43 7.41 -14.06
CA LEU A 46 7.01 7.66 -13.84
C LEU A 46 6.47 8.64 -14.90
N GLU A 47 7.31 9.59 -15.31
CA GLU A 47 7.12 10.55 -16.40
C GLU A 47 6.79 9.87 -17.75
N LYS A 48 7.32 8.67 -17.99
CA LYS A 48 7.02 7.86 -19.19
C LYS A 48 5.62 7.22 -19.10
N ILE A 49 5.16 6.89 -17.90
CA ILE A 49 3.81 6.40 -17.64
C ILE A 49 2.80 7.57 -17.63
N ALA A 50 3.20 8.75 -17.12
CA ALA A 50 2.39 9.96 -17.07
C ALA A 50 2.14 10.61 -18.44
N ASN A 51 3.12 10.57 -19.36
CA ASN A 51 3.00 11.19 -20.70
C ASN A 51 1.68 10.83 -21.42
N GLY A 52 0.79 11.81 -21.61
CA GLY A 52 -0.50 11.64 -22.26
C GLY A 52 -1.66 11.19 -21.35
N LEU A 53 -1.48 11.18 -20.03
CA LEU A 53 -2.60 11.19 -19.08
C LEU A 53 -3.21 12.59 -19.00
N ASN A 54 -4.48 12.66 -18.60
CA ASN A 54 -5.17 13.89 -18.23
C ASN A 54 -5.81 13.64 -16.86
N ILE A 55 -5.19 14.15 -15.80
CA ILE A 55 -5.69 14.00 -14.42
C ILE A 55 -6.34 15.32 -13.99
N ASP A 56 -7.55 15.26 -13.40
CA ASP A 56 -8.13 16.45 -12.76
C ASP A 56 -7.40 16.72 -11.44
N ASP A 57 -6.76 17.89 -11.32
CA ASP A 57 -6.05 18.35 -10.12
C ASP A 57 -6.96 18.57 -8.89
N LYS A 58 -8.29 18.46 -9.07
CA LYS A 58 -9.31 18.49 -8.00
C LYS A 58 -9.81 17.10 -7.57
N GLU A 59 -9.55 16.05 -8.34
CA GLU A 59 -10.04 14.68 -8.05
C GLU A 59 -8.94 13.74 -7.51
N ILE A 60 -8.00 14.31 -6.74
CA ILE A 60 -6.91 13.61 -6.07
C ILE A 60 -7.34 13.19 -4.67
N SER A 61 -7.20 11.91 -4.32
CA SER A 61 -7.49 11.39 -2.98
C SER A 61 -6.45 10.37 -2.51
N VAL A 62 -6.44 10.07 -1.21
CA VAL A 62 -5.49 9.10 -0.63
C VAL A 62 -6.20 8.00 0.16
N SER A 63 -5.53 6.88 0.35
CA SER A 63 -5.89 5.89 1.36
C SER A 63 -4.68 5.10 1.84
N GLY A 64 -4.82 4.33 2.91
CA GLY A 64 -3.83 3.33 3.28
C GLY A 64 -4.26 2.47 4.45
N ILE A 65 -3.42 1.47 4.74
CA ILE A 65 -3.55 0.57 5.88
C ILE A 65 -2.34 0.64 6.82
N SER A 66 -2.52 0.48 8.13
CA SER A 66 -1.41 0.34 9.10
C SER A 66 -0.50 1.58 9.07
N SER A 67 0.83 1.42 9.02
CA SER A 67 1.74 2.57 8.79
C SER A 67 1.40 3.39 7.53
N GLY A 68 0.87 2.76 6.49
CA GLY A 68 0.34 3.44 5.31
C GLY A 68 -0.92 4.28 5.60
N ALA A 69 -1.74 3.89 6.58
CA ALA A 69 -2.88 4.69 7.04
C ALA A 69 -2.45 5.90 7.89
N PHE A 70 -1.45 5.72 8.77
CA PHE A 70 -0.78 6.85 9.44
C PHE A 70 -0.20 7.83 8.40
N PHE A 71 0.49 7.31 7.38
CA PHE A 71 1.06 8.13 6.32
C PHE A 71 -0.03 8.79 5.45
N ALA A 72 -1.11 8.08 5.10
CA ALA A 72 -2.25 8.64 4.37
C ALA A 72 -2.85 9.83 5.12
N HIS A 73 -3.08 9.69 6.43
CA HIS A 73 -3.60 10.76 7.27
C HIS A 73 -2.62 11.93 7.39
N GLN A 74 -1.31 11.66 7.55
CA GLN A 74 -0.28 12.70 7.55
C GLN A 74 -0.24 13.46 6.21
N PHE A 75 -0.21 12.76 5.08
CA PHE A 75 -0.18 13.33 3.74
C PHE A 75 -1.43 14.16 3.46
N HIS A 76 -2.61 13.61 3.77
CA HIS A 76 -3.90 14.30 3.65
C HIS A 76 -3.92 15.60 4.45
N VAL A 77 -3.50 15.59 5.72
CA VAL A 77 -3.42 16.80 6.53
C VAL A 77 -2.48 17.83 5.90
N VAL A 78 -1.25 17.46 5.48
CA VAL A 78 -0.31 18.46 4.96
C VAL A 78 -0.65 18.97 3.55
N HIS A 79 -1.46 18.24 2.79
CA HIS A 79 -1.86 18.59 1.41
C HIS A 79 -3.39 18.78 1.23
N SER A 80 -4.16 19.02 2.30
CA SER A 80 -5.63 19.18 2.26
C SER A 80 -6.17 20.32 1.37
N GLU A 81 -5.32 21.19 0.82
CA GLU A 81 -5.71 22.16 -0.21
C GLU A 81 -5.93 21.50 -1.60
N HIS A 82 -5.39 20.28 -1.79
CA HIS A 82 -5.28 19.59 -3.08
C HIS A 82 -5.65 18.10 -3.02
N VAL A 83 -6.12 17.60 -1.88
CA VAL A 83 -6.50 16.19 -1.68
C VAL A 83 -7.92 16.16 -1.12
N MET A 84 -8.91 15.77 -1.93
CA MET A 84 -10.35 15.91 -1.61
C MET A 84 -10.90 14.91 -0.58
N GLY A 85 -10.04 14.06 0.00
CA GLY A 85 -10.47 13.00 0.90
C GLY A 85 -9.44 11.91 1.17
N ALA A 86 -9.71 11.13 2.22
CA ALA A 86 -8.82 10.12 2.76
C ALA A 86 -9.55 8.86 3.28
N GLY A 87 -9.05 7.68 2.90
CA GLY A 87 -9.44 6.38 3.46
C GLY A 87 -8.42 5.85 4.45
N ILE A 88 -8.75 5.78 5.74
CA ILE A 88 -7.80 5.43 6.81
C ILE A 88 -8.19 4.08 7.43
N VAL A 89 -7.41 3.03 7.15
CA VAL A 89 -7.67 1.66 7.63
C VAL A 89 -6.66 1.29 8.73
N ALA A 90 -7.11 1.15 9.98
CA ALA A 90 -6.24 0.80 11.11
C ALA A 90 -4.95 1.67 11.19
N GLY A 91 -5.12 2.99 11.19
CA GLY A 91 -4.05 3.98 11.34
C GLY A 91 -4.10 4.72 12.68
N GLY A 92 -3.54 5.94 12.71
CA GLY A 92 -3.63 6.81 13.88
C GLY A 92 -3.42 8.29 13.55
N PRO A 93 -3.63 9.18 14.52
CA PRO A 93 -3.82 10.60 14.28
C PRO A 93 -2.50 11.34 13.99
N TYR A 94 -2.62 12.53 13.42
CA TYR A 94 -1.50 13.34 12.95
C TYR A 94 -0.42 13.53 14.03
N TYR A 95 0.83 13.19 13.72
CA TYR A 95 1.97 13.31 14.65
C TYR A 95 1.80 12.51 15.97
N CYS A 96 1.01 11.42 15.98
CA CYS A 96 0.73 10.62 17.20
C CYS A 96 2.00 10.20 17.98
N ALA A 97 3.02 9.73 17.27
CA ALA A 97 4.29 9.27 17.84
C ALA A 97 5.25 10.39 18.28
N LYS A 98 4.96 11.66 17.95
CA LYS A 98 5.67 12.85 18.46
C LYS A 98 7.21 12.84 18.32
N GLY A 99 7.74 12.23 17.25
CA GLY A 99 9.19 12.11 17.02
C GLY A 99 9.87 11.00 17.84
N ASN A 100 9.12 10.02 18.35
CA ASN A 100 9.63 8.98 19.24
C ASN A 100 9.10 7.59 18.85
N VAL A 101 10.03 6.67 18.51
CA VAL A 101 9.68 5.28 18.20
C VAL A 101 8.95 4.58 19.35
N LEU A 102 9.23 4.92 20.61
CA LEU A 102 8.57 4.30 21.77
C LEU A 102 7.10 4.71 21.89
N ASP A 103 6.77 5.98 21.64
CA ASP A 103 5.38 6.44 21.65
C ASP A 103 4.61 5.83 20.47
N ALA A 104 5.24 5.62 19.31
CA ALA A 104 4.66 4.89 18.18
C ALA A 104 4.22 3.47 18.59
N ILE A 105 5.13 2.70 19.20
CA ILE A 105 4.92 1.27 19.50
C ILE A 105 4.19 0.98 20.84
N THR A 106 3.77 2.02 21.58
CA THR A 106 3.00 1.88 22.84
C THR A 106 1.73 2.74 22.92
N ARG A 107 1.73 3.98 22.42
CA ARG A 107 0.57 4.90 22.48
C ARG A 107 -0.33 4.83 21.25
N CYS A 108 0.30 4.55 20.11
CA CYS A 108 -0.34 4.62 18.81
C CYS A 108 -0.56 3.22 18.20
N SER A 109 0.02 2.19 18.82
CA SER A 109 -0.12 0.77 18.43
C SER A 109 0.29 -0.14 19.59
N LYS A 110 0.00 -1.43 19.47
CA LYS A 110 0.35 -2.52 20.41
C LYS A 110 1.65 -3.25 20.05
N PHE A 111 2.53 -2.64 19.25
CA PHE A 111 3.75 -3.32 18.81
C PHE A 111 4.67 -3.75 19.98
N VAL A 112 4.67 -3.04 21.12
CA VAL A 112 5.34 -3.48 22.36
C VAL A 112 4.60 -4.61 23.04
N GLY A 113 3.28 -4.52 23.28
CA GLY A 113 2.49 -5.64 23.82
C GLY A 113 2.74 -6.96 23.07
N ILE A 114 2.65 -6.94 21.73
CA ILE A 114 2.90 -8.10 20.86
C ILE A 114 4.33 -8.64 21.00
N MET A 115 5.34 -7.78 21.16
CA MET A 115 6.72 -8.22 21.39
C MET A 115 6.92 -8.78 22.80
N CYS A 116 6.35 -8.15 23.83
CA CYS A 116 6.50 -8.57 25.22
C CYS A 116 5.78 -9.90 25.50
N ASP A 117 4.57 -10.12 24.97
CA ASP A 117 3.89 -11.42 25.07
C ASP A 117 4.73 -12.55 24.46
N LYS A 118 5.35 -12.28 23.30
CA LYS A 118 6.16 -13.24 22.54
C LYS A 118 7.52 -13.56 23.18
N PHE A 119 8.09 -12.65 23.98
CA PHE A 119 9.42 -12.82 24.60
C PHE A 119 9.42 -13.03 26.12
N MET A 120 8.41 -12.53 26.85
CA MET A 120 8.38 -12.49 28.33
C MET A 120 7.13 -13.13 28.95
N GLY A 121 6.31 -13.83 28.16
CA GLY A 121 5.06 -14.44 28.63
C GLY A 121 5.18 -15.20 29.96
N ARG A 122 4.32 -14.82 30.92
CA ARG A 122 4.32 -15.15 32.38
C ARG A 122 5.03 -14.14 33.32
N LEU A 123 5.03 -12.86 32.97
CA LEU A 123 5.15 -11.75 33.92
C LEU A 123 3.95 -10.82 33.72
N ASP A 124 3.42 -10.23 34.81
CA ASP A 124 2.33 -9.27 34.72
C ASP A 124 2.82 -7.97 34.07
N GLN A 125 2.02 -7.38 33.18
CA GLN A 125 2.46 -6.24 32.35
C GLN A 125 2.97 -5.06 33.19
N GLU A 126 2.34 -4.77 34.34
CA GLU A 126 2.75 -3.70 35.27
C GLU A 126 4.21 -3.85 35.75
N ASP A 127 4.67 -5.07 36.04
CA ASP A 127 6.01 -5.37 36.58
C ASP A 127 7.09 -5.44 35.49
N THR A 128 6.69 -5.55 34.21
CA THR A 128 7.63 -5.63 33.06
C THR A 128 8.04 -4.27 32.50
N GLY A 129 7.26 -3.22 32.75
CA GLY A 129 7.36 -1.95 32.03
C GLY A 129 6.84 -1.99 30.59
N CYS A 130 6.30 -3.12 30.12
CA CYS A 130 5.59 -3.25 28.84
C CYS A 130 4.13 -2.76 28.96
N GLY A 131 3.92 -1.61 29.59
CA GLY A 131 2.62 -0.95 29.57
C GLY A 131 2.39 -0.37 28.19
N ASP A 132 1.37 -0.85 27.48
CA ASP A 132 0.81 -0.08 26.37
C ASP A 132 0.08 1.16 26.95
N TYR A 133 0.10 2.27 26.21
CA TYR A 133 -0.34 3.59 26.66
C TYR A 133 -1.26 4.27 25.63
N PHE A 134 -1.99 3.47 24.87
CA PHE A 134 -3.02 3.91 23.94
C PHE A 134 -4.28 4.38 24.70
N PRO A 135 -5.11 5.26 24.11
CA PRO A 135 -6.38 5.65 24.70
C PRO A 135 -7.34 4.46 24.78
N GLU A 136 -7.88 4.20 25.97
CA GLU A 136 -8.95 3.20 26.20
C GLU A 136 -10.33 3.87 26.31
N THR A 137 -10.36 5.18 26.59
CA THR A 137 -11.59 5.96 26.74
C THR A 137 -11.71 7.07 25.69
N THR A 138 -12.95 7.41 25.33
CA THR A 138 -13.26 8.49 24.38
C THR A 138 -12.61 9.83 24.76
N GLU A 139 -12.46 10.14 26.06
CA GLU A 139 -11.81 11.37 26.51
C GLU A 139 -10.29 11.36 26.23
N GLU A 140 -9.64 10.20 26.29
CA GLU A 140 -8.23 10.06 25.94
C GLU A 140 -8.01 10.12 24.43
N SER A 141 -8.90 9.50 23.64
CA SER A 141 -8.93 9.65 22.17
C SER A 141 -9.13 11.11 21.77
N ARG A 142 -10.09 11.80 22.40
CA ARG A 142 -10.38 13.23 22.19
C ARG A 142 -9.18 14.11 22.55
N LYS A 143 -8.48 13.80 23.64
CA LYS A 143 -7.24 14.48 24.07
C LYS A 143 -6.05 14.22 23.12
N MET A 144 -5.93 13.00 22.60
CA MET A 144 -4.94 12.67 21.56
C MET A 144 -5.22 13.46 20.28
N ALA A 145 -6.48 13.54 19.86
CA ALA A 145 -6.93 14.37 18.74
C ALA A 145 -6.64 15.86 18.95
N GLU A 146 -6.86 16.41 20.15
CA GLU A 146 -6.52 17.80 20.50
C GLU A 146 -5.02 18.11 20.35
N ASP A 147 -4.14 17.21 20.82
CA ASP A 147 -2.69 17.33 20.66
C ASP A 147 -2.27 17.27 19.17
N SER A 148 -2.87 16.35 18.40
CA SER A 148 -2.63 16.20 16.96
C SER A 148 -3.11 17.42 16.15
N LEU A 149 -4.31 17.93 16.42
CA LEU A 149 -4.84 19.16 15.84
C LEU A 149 -3.99 20.38 16.19
N LYS A 150 -3.46 20.43 17.41
CA LYS A 150 -2.53 21.47 17.86
C LYS A 150 -1.18 21.40 17.16
N GLN A 151 -0.75 20.24 16.63
CA GLN A 151 0.40 20.17 15.73
C GLN A 151 0.04 20.62 14.31
N ALA A 152 -1.02 20.07 13.69
CA ALA A 152 -1.44 20.43 12.34
C ALA A 152 -1.68 21.95 12.14
N ARG A 153 -2.21 22.61 13.19
CA ARG A 153 -2.40 24.07 13.20
C ARG A 153 -1.10 24.89 13.23
N LYS A 154 0.04 24.32 13.64
CA LYS A 154 1.37 25.00 13.56
C LYS A 154 1.93 24.97 12.14
N GLU A 155 1.74 23.84 11.45
CA GLU A 155 2.20 23.67 10.06
C GLU A 155 1.38 24.52 9.07
N ASN A 156 0.25 25.10 9.53
CA ASN A 156 -0.71 25.87 8.73
C ASN A 156 -1.40 25.02 7.63
N THR A 157 -1.58 23.72 7.88
CA THR A 157 -2.09 22.74 6.91
C THR A 157 -3.47 22.20 7.29
N LEU A 158 -4.50 23.06 7.23
CA LEU A 158 -5.92 22.68 7.41
C LEU A 158 -6.85 23.51 6.49
N LYS A 159 -6.34 23.95 5.34
CA LYS A 159 -7.12 24.65 4.30
C LYS A 159 -7.75 23.59 3.38
N GLY A 160 -9.00 23.78 2.97
CA GLY A 160 -9.79 22.77 2.24
C GLY A 160 -10.55 21.82 3.17
N ILE A 161 -9.86 21.28 4.20
CA ILE A 161 -10.27 20.11 5.00
C ILE A 161 -11.72 20.02 5.48
N GLY A 162 -12.43 21.13 5.70
CA GLY A 162 -13.85 21.10 6.07
C GLY A 162 -14.79 20.52 4.99
N GLU A 163 -14.35 20.49 3.73
CA GLU A 163 -15.09 19.97 2.57
C GLU A 163 -14.70 18.53 2.18
N ASP A 164 -13.59 18.01 2.70
CA ASP A 164 -13.01 16.73 2.29
C ASP A 164 -13.82 15.53 2.78
N LYS A 165 -13.72 14.41 2.07
CA LYS A 165 -14.45 13.16 2.37
C LYS A 165 -13.57 12.13 3.08
N ILE A 166 -13.98 11.70 4.26
CA ILE A 166 -13.18 10.85 5.15
C ILE A 166 -13.87 9.52 5.38
N TYR A 167 -13.24 8.42 4.97
CA TYR A 167 -13.68 7.06 5.34
C TYR A 167 -12.68 6.48 6.34
N LEU A 168 -13.17 5.97 7.47
CA LEU A 168 -12.36 5.37 8.54
C LEU A 168 -12.76 3.90 8.72
N PHE A 169 -11.79 3.01 8.93
CA PHE A 169 -12.04 1.59 9.22
C PHE A 169 -11.20 1.10 10.41
N SER A 170 -11.84 0.46 11.38
CA SER A 170 -11.18 -0.28 12.46
C SER A 170 -11.76 -1.68 12.56
N GLY A 171 -10.93 -2.71 12.39
CA GLY A 171 -11.38 -4.10 12.62
C GLY A 171 -11.72 -4.32 14.10
N LEU A 172 -12.87 -4.94 14.39
CA LEU A 172 -13.31 -5.25 15.76
C LEU A 172 -12.34 -6.17 16.53
N HIS A 173 -11.45 -6.86 15.81
CA HIS A 173 -10.42 -7.76 16.34
C HIS A 173 -9.00 -7.33 15.91
N ASP A 174 -8.80 -6.02 15.72
CA ASP A 174 -7.48 -5.44 15.50
C ASP A 174 -6.65 -5.42 16.80
N ASP A 175 -5.78 -6.42 16.92
CA ASP A 175 -4.85 -6.58 18.03
C ASP A 175 -3.54 -5.77 17.85
N ILE A 176 -3.39 -5.00 16.75
CA ILE A 176 -2.17 -4.23 16.42
C ILE A 176 -2.41 -2.71 16.58
N VAL A 177 -3.53 -2.19 16.09
CA VAL A 177 -3.91 -0.78 16.16
C VAL A 177 -5.23 -0.65 16.92
N PRO A 178 -5.21 -0.14 18.18
CA PRO A 178 -6.40 -0.05 19.01
C PRO A 178 -7.48 0.88 18.44
N ILE A 179 -8.75 0.49 18.59
CA ILE A 179 -9.91 1.30 18.19
C ILE A 179 -9.89 2.72 18.78
N GLY A 180 -9.38 2.92 20.00
CA GLY A 180 -9.23 4.24 20.60
C GLY A 180 -8.24 5.16 19.85
N VAL A 181 -7.27 4.60 19.14
CA VAL A 181 -6.33 5.36 18.28
C VAL A 181 -7.03 5.77 16.99
N MET A 182 -7.90 4.91 16.43
CA MET A 182 -8.79 5.25 15.30
C MET A 182 -9.87 6.29 15.68
N ASP A 183 -10.46 6.18 16.87
CA ASP A 183 -11.39 7.18 17.42
C ASP A 183 -10.72 8.57 17.59
N ALA A 184 -9.41 8.62 17.81
CA ALA A 184 -8.67 9.88 17.82
C ALA A 184 -8.50 10.51 16.43
N ILE A 185 -8.67 9.74 15.35
CA ILE A 185 -8.69 10.26 13.96
C ILE A 185 -10.06 10.85 13.64
N ASP A 186 -11.13 10.18 14.05
CA ASP A 186 -12.50 10.70 13.96
C ASP A 186 -12.63 12.04 14.69
N HIS A 187 -12.23 12.08 15.97
CA HIS A 187 -12.19 13.33 16.74
C HIS A 187 -11.22 14.38 16.17
N PHE A 188 -10.14 13.99 15.48
CA PHE A 188 -9.28 14.92 14.76
C PHE A 188 -10.06 15.58 13.61
N TYR A 189 -10.74 14.81 12.77
CA TYR A 189 -11.46 15.36 11.61
C TYR A 189 -12.68 16.20 12.02
N GLN A 190 -13.45 15.75 13.01
CA GLN A 190 -14.48 16.55 13.66
C GLN A 190 -13.91 17.89 14.18
N GLY A 191 -12.81 17.83 14.93
CA GLY A 191 -12.14 19.01 15.49
C GLY A 191 -11.36 19.86 14.48
N ALA A 192 -11.11 19.37 13.27
CA ALA A 192 -10.59 20.12 12.13
C ALA A 192 -11.70 20.91 11.42
N GLY A 193 -12.96 20.48 11.55
CA GLY A 193 -14.13 21.10 10.94
C GLY A 193 -14.65 20.37 9.70
N VAL A 194 -14.30 19.10 9.50
CA VAL A 194 -14.94 18.22 8.50
C VAL A 194 -16.44 18.14 8.80
N LYS A 195 -17.27 18.22 7.77
CA LYS A 195 -18.74 18.14 7.92
C LYS A 195 -19.20 16.80 8.47
N GLU A 196 -20.28 16.82 9.25
CA GLU A 196 -20.89 15.65 9.88
C GLU A 196 -21.27 14.55 8.85
N GLY A 197 -21.78 14.95 7.67
CA GLY A 197 -22.06 14.04 6.54
C GLY A 197 -20.87 13.79 5.58
N ASN A 198 -19.65 14.09 6.02
CA ASN A 198 -18.40 13.82 5.28
C ASN A 198 -17.49 12.80 5.97
N ILE A 199 -17.77 12.41 7.23
CA ILE A 199 -17.06 11.33 7.92
C ILE A 199 -17.95 10.08 7.90
N GLU A 200 -17.41 8.96 7.44
CA GLU A 200 -17.97 7.62 7.60
C GLU A 200 -16.94 6.78 8.37
N TYR A 201 -17.37 6.00 9.36
CA TYR A 201 -16.46 5.28 10.25
C TYR A 201 -17.02 3.91 10.64
N ASN A 202 -16.59 2.90 9.89
CA ASN A 202 -16.91 1.50 10.13
C ASN A 202 -15.97 0.95 11.23
N LYS A 203 -16.55 0.42 12.32
CA LYS A 203 -15.76 -0.06 13.47
C LYS A 203 -16.34 -1.25 14.25
N THR A 204 -17.42 -1.83 13.73
CA THR A 204 -18.02 -3.06 14.26
C THR A 204 -17.83 -4.26 13.32
N PHE A 205 -17.22 -4.06 12.14
CA PHE A 205 -16.89 -5.15 11.23
C PHE A 205 -15.93 -6.17 11.89
N PRO A 206 -16.29 -7.46 11.92
CA PRO A 206 -15.47 -8.50 12.52
C PRO A 206 -14.32 -8.88 11.58
N ALA A 207 -13.23 -8.12 11.67
CA ALA A 207 -11.95 -8.38 11.01
C ALA A 207 -10.78 -8.13 11.98
N ARG A 208 -9.62 -8.71 11.65
CA ARG A 208 -8.33 -8.39 12.28
C ARG A 208 -7.64 -7.25 11.51
N HIS A 209 -6.41 -6.90 11.92
CA HIS A 209 -5.56 -5.92 11.22
C HIS A 209 -5.32 -6.34 9.75
N SER A 210 -6.14 -5.84 8.83
CA SER A 210 -6.20 -6.35 7.46
C SER A 210 -6.90 -5.39 6.51
N MET A 211 -6.52 -5.45 5.22
CA MET A 211 -7.27 -4.81 4.15
C MET A 211 -8.40 -5.77 3.76
N VAL A 212 -9.60 -5.47 4.24
CA VAL A 212 -10.80 -6.29 3.98
C VAL A 212 -11.18 -6.24 2.50
N ARG A 213 -11.46 -7.39 1.91
CA ARG A 213 -12.05 -7.53 0.56
C ARG A 213 -13.05 -8.68 0.50
N ASP A 214 -13.74 -8.80 -0.63
CA ASP A 214 -14.68 -9.87 -0.93
C ASP A 214 -14.11 -10.86 -1.98
N SER A 215 -14.84 -11.93 -2.30
CA SER A 215 -14.37 -12.96 -3.23
C SER A 215 -14.40 -12.54 -4.71
N TYR A 216 -14.44 -11.24 -5.03
CA TYR A 216 -14.41 -10.75 -6.41
C TYR A 216 -13.09 -11.10 -7.11
N ASP A 217 -13.23 -11.46 -8.38
CA ASP A 217 -12.20 -12.01 -9.30
C ASP A 217 -11.43 -13.26 -8.82
N LYS A 218 -11.72 -13.76 -7.60
CA LYS A 218 -11.13 -14.96 -6.99
C LYS A 218 -9.59 -15.00 -7.10
N PRO A 219 -8.86 -14.03 -6.51
CA PRO A 219 -7.43 -14.19 -6.30
C PRO A 219 -7.16 -15.48 -5.53
N GLY A 220 -6.00 -16.10 -5.77
CA GLY A 220 -5.61 -17.31 -5.05
C GLY A 220 -5.37 -17.05 -3.57
N GLU A 221 -5.51 -18.10 -2.75
CA GLU A 221 -5.21 -18.12 -1.30
C GLU A 221 -3.80 -17.60 -0.97
N ASP A 222 -2.87 -17.68 -1.93
CA ASP A 222 -1.53 -17.12 -1.83
C ASP A 222 -1.49 -15.57 -1.84
N ALA A 223 -2.46 -14.90 -2.46
CA ALA A 223 -2.52 -13.44 -2.58
C ALA A 223 -3.41 -12.81 -1.49
N VAL A 224 -4.45 -13.53 -1.08
CA VAL A 224 -5.50 -13.06 -0.16
C VAL A 224 -5.82 -14.21 0.81
N THR A 225 -5.66 -13.97 2.10
CA THR A 225 -5.90 -14.98 3.15
C THR A 225 -7.37 -14.98 3.60
N GLU A 226 -7.84 -16.07 4.21
CA GLU A 226 -9.18 -16.10 4.82
C GLU A 226 -9.23 -15.21 6.08
N CYS A 227 -10.36 -14.53 6.27
CA CYS A 227 -10.59 -13.58 7.37
C CYS A 227 -10.82 -14.29 8.73
N ALA A 228 -9.73 -14.74 9.36
CA ALA A 228 -9.76 -15.55 10.58
C ALA A 228 -10.06 -14.74 11.86
N VAL A 229 -11.34 -14.68 12.27
CA VAL A 229 -11.80 -14.02 13.50
C VAL A 229 -11.79 -14.95 14.74
N PRO A 230 -11.77 -14.43 15.98
CA PRO A 230 -11.94 -15.24 17.18
C PRO A 230 -13.21 -16.12 17.13
N PRO A 231 -13.17 -17.40 17.54
CA PRO A 231 -12.10 -18.06 18.29
C PRO A 231 -10.92 -18.59 17.46
N ALA A 232 -10.88 -18.37 16.14
CA ALA A 232 -9.71 -18.74 15.35
C ALA A 232 -8.47 -17.93 15.79
N SER A 233 -7.34 -18.63 15.87
CA SER A 233 -6.04 -17.99 16.06
C SER A 233 -5.66 -17.21 14.80
N PRO A 234 -4.99 -16.05 14.92
CA PRO A 234 -4.50 -15.34 13.75
C PRO A 234 -3.47 -16.19 12.97
N PRO A 235 -3.36 -16.03 11.64
CA PRO A 235 -2.26 -16.59 10.87
C PRO A 235 -0.91 -16.07 11.36
N SER A 236 0.20 -16.77 11.05
CA SER A 236 1.51 -16.23 11.40
C SER A 236 1.88 -15.04 10.51
N THR A 237 2.69 -14.12 11.03
CA THR A 237 3.12 -12.91 10.28
C THR A 237 4.02 -13.20 9.06
N ALA A 238 4.33 -14.47 8.78
CA ALA A 238 5.04 -14.91 7.58
C ALA A 238 4.08 -15.48 6.51
N GLU A 239 2.86 -15.84 6.91
CA GLU A 239 1.82 -16.41 6.05
C GLU A 239 0.73 -15.38 5.74
N ASP A 240 0.40 -14.51 6.70
CA ASP A 240 -0.58 -13.43 6.53
C ASP A 240 -0.11 -12.43 5.45
N THR A 241 -0.99 -12.11 4.50
CA THR A 241 -0.79 -11.04 3.51
C THR A 241 -1.26 -9.68 4.02
N PHE A 242 -2.00 -9.66 5.14
CA PHE A 242 -2.78 -8.54 5.66
C PHE A 242 -3.78 -7.99 4.61
N ILE A 243 -4.27 -8.87 3.73
CA ILE A 243 -5.35 -8.64 2.76
C ILE A 243 -6.29 -9.84 2.89
N HIS A 244 -7.46 -9.65 3.52
CA HIS A 244 -8.32 -10.76 3.97
C HIS A 244 -9.63 -10.80 3.17
N ASP A 245 -10.01 -11.97 2.66
CA ASP A 245 -11.36 -12.20 2.14
C ASP A 245 -12.32 -12.46 3.31
N CYS A 246 -13.14 -11.45 3.63
CA CYS A 246 -14.11 -11.50 4.71
C CYS A 246 -15.55 -11.72 4.22
N GLN A 247 -15.78 -12.05 2.93
CA GLN A 247 -17.14 -12.17 2.40
C GLN A 247 -17.97 -13.23 3.15
N SER A 248 -17.41 -14.42 3.36
CA SER A 248 -18.09 -15.49 4.11
C SER A 248 -18.34 -15.10 5.57
N GLN A 249 -17.35 -14.47 6.22
CA GLN A 249 -17.46 -14.03 7.62
C GLN A 249 -18.55 -12.98 7.81
N ALA A 250 -18.66 -12.03 6.90
CA ALA A 250 -19.71 -11.03 6.94
C ALA A 250 -21.11 -11.62 6.67
N ILE A 251 -21.24 -12.61 5.79
CA ILE A 251 -22.52 -13.31 5.56
C ILE A 251 -22.98 -14.02 6.84
N GLU A 252 -22.11 -14.80 7.49
CA GLU A 252 -22.42 -15.48 8.75
C GLU A 252 -22.81 -14.47 9.85
N GLU A 253 -22.07 -13.37 9.98
CA GLU A 253 -22.35 -12.34 10.98
C GLU A 253 -23.64 -11.55 10.69
N ARG A 254 -24.02 -11.36 9.42
CA ARG A 254 -25.33 -10.80 9.03
C ARG A 254 -26.47 -11.73 9.40
N GLU A 255 -26.32 -13.04 9.20
CA GLU A 255 -27.32 -14.04 9.62
C GLU A 255 -27.43 -14.10 11.15
N ASN A 256 -26.30 -14.20 11.87
CA ASN A 256 -26.24 -14.23 13.33
C ASN A 256 -26.79 -12.95 13.98
N HIS A 257 -26.54 -11.78 13.39
CA HIS A 257 -27.07 -10.51 13.90
C HIS A 257 -28.53 -10.25 13.48
N GLY A 258 -29.01 -10.89 12.42
CA GLY A 258 -30.35 -10.71 11.86
C GLY A 258 -30.48 -9.44 11.01
N CYS A 259 -29.61 -9.30 10.01
CA CYS A 259 -29.58 -8.20 9.05
C CYS A 259 -30.34 -8.54 7.74
N PRO A 260 -30.98 -7.56 7.06
CA PRO A 260 -31.18 -6.17 7.50
C PRO A 260 -32.15 -6.08 8.69
N SER A 261 -32.07 -4.98 9.45
CA SER A 261 -32.87 -4.81 10.67
C SER A 261 -33.47 -3.41 10.78
N ASP A 262 -34.71 -3.33 11.25
CA ASP A 262 -35.39 -2.06 11.59
C ASP A 262 -35.06 -1.55 13.01
N ASP A 263 -34.30 -2.31 13.81
CA ASP A 263 -33.80 -1.86 15.12
C ASP A 263 -32.60 -0.92 14.94
N PRO A 264 -32.69 0.37 15.34
CA PRO A 264 -31.59 1.31 15.18
C PRO A 264 -30.28 0.87 15.84
N LYS A 265 -30.34 0.03 16.89
CA LYS A 265 -29.14 -0.52 17.56
C LYS A 265 -28.45 -1.62 16.77
N LYS A 266 -29.11 -2.15 15.73
CA LYS A 266 -28.56 -3.14 14.80
C LYS A 266 -28.19 -2.53 13.45
N GLN A 267 -28.81 -1.41 13.09
CA GLN A 267 -28.59 -0.76 11.79
C GLN A 267 -27.13 -0.37 11.55
N GLU A 268 -26.44 0.14 12.57
CA GLU A 268 -24.99 0.43 12.54
C GLU A 268 -24.18 -0.81 12.14
N LYS A 269 -24.26 -1.91 12.91
CA LYS A 269 -23.54 -3.15 12.57
C LYS A 269 -24.01 -3.78 11.25
N CYS A 270 -25.29 -3.68 10.91
CA CYS A 270 -25.79 -4.18 9.62
C CYS A 270 -25.30 -3.36 8.42
N ALA A 271 -24.98 -2.07 8.60
CA ALA A 271 -24.36 -1.23 7.58
C ALA A 271 -22.85 -1.51 7.48
N ASP A 272 -22.14 -1.56 8.61
CA ASP A 272 -20.71 -1.92 8.67
C ASP A 272 -20.44 -3.24 7.92
N LEU A 273 -21.30 -4.25 8.13
CA LEU A 273 -21.26 -5.55 7.47
C LEU A 273 -21.58 -5.55 5.96
N GLU A 274 -21.74 -4.40 5.30
CA GLU A 274 -21.83 -4.29 3.82
C GLU A 274 -20.50 -3.94 3.17
N ASP A 275 -19.55 -3.34 3.90
CA ASP A 275 -18.23 -2.96 3.38
C ASP A 275 -17.21 -4.12 3.39
N VAL A 276 -17.66 -5.29 2.94
CA VAL A 276 -16.76 -6.39 2.53
C VAL A 276 -15.85 -5.97 1.37
N ASP A 277 -16.23 -4.95 0.60
CA ASP A 277 -15.44 -4.36 -0.48
C ASP A 277 -14.88 -3.00 0.02
N LEU A 278 -13.89 -3.04 0.91
CA LEU A 278 -13.40 -1.86 1.64
C LEU A 278 -12.75 -0.80 0.73
N ALA A 279 -12.01 -1.23 -0.29
CA ALA A 279 -11.54 -0.32 -1.34
C ALA A 279 -12.72 0.34 -2.08
N GLY A 280 -13.78 -0.42 -2.35
CA GLY A 280 -15.04 0.11 -2.83
C GLY A 280 -15.68 1.10 -1.87
N ALA A 281 -15.72 0.81 -0.56
CA ALA A 281 -16.23 1.69 0.50
C ALA A 281 -15.55 3.06 0.48
N ILE A 282 -14.23 3.05 0.57
CA ILE A 282 -13.38 4.25 0.51
C ILE A 282 -13.64 5.05 -0.77
N LEU A 283 -13.64 4.39 -1.94
CA LEU A 283 -13.84 5.08 -3.22
C LEU A 283 -15.27 5.59 -3.41
N LYS A 284 -16.29 4.84 -2.95
CA LYS A 284 -17.72 5.23 -2.95
C LYS A 284 -17.91 6.52 -2.13
N HIS A 285 -17.38 6.58 -0.92
CA HIS A 285 -17.57 7.73 -0.03
C HIS A 285 -16.79 8.97 -0.49
N ILE A 286 -15.55 8.79 -0.94
CA ILE A 286 -14.71 9.91 -1.40
C ILE A 286 -15.25 10.54 -2.68
N TYR A 287 -15.52 9.73 -3.72
CA TYR A 287 -15.92 10.26 -5.03
C TYR A 287 -17.44 10.38 -5.21
N GLY A 288 -18.24 9.72 -4.39
CA GLY A 288 -19.70 9.82 -4.37
C GLY A 288 -20.34 9.52 -5.74
N ASP A 289 -21.07 10.49 -6.27
CA ASP A 289 -21.73 10.41 -7.59
C ASP A 289 -20.76 10.55 -8.79
N SER A 290 -19.49 10.93 -8.57
CA SER A 290 -18.52 11.07 -9.67
C SER A 290 -17.91 9.72 -10.10
N ILE A 291 -18.28 8.61 -9.44
CA ILE A 291 -18.02 7.22 -9.87
C ILE A 291 -19.30 6.39 -10.00
N ARG A 292 -19.24 5.35 -10.84
CA ARG A 292 -20.31 4.37 -11.05
C ARG A 292 -20.32 3.36 -9.92
N GLN A 293 -21.31 3.45 -9.04
CA GLN A 293 -21.53 2.50 -7.95
C GLN A 293 -22.02 1.15 -8.49
N TRP A 294 -23.12 1.12 -9.24
CA TRP A 294 -23.65 -0.14 -9.81
C TRP A 294 -22.81 -0.66 -10.98
N ASN A 295 -22.40 -1.93 -10.90
CA ASN A 295 -21.43 -2.53 -11.82
C ASN A 295 -20.18 -1.65 -11.99
N GLY A 296 -19.68 -1.01 -10.92
CA GLY A 296 -18.44 -0.23 -10.93
C GLY A 296 -17.24 -1.10 -11.30
N ARG A 297 -17.01 -2.17 -10.53
CA ARG A 297 -15.86 -3.07 -10.69
C ARG A 297 -15.73 -3.74 -12.07
N LYS A 298 -14.50 -3.93 -12.53
CA LYS A 298 -14.11 -4.66 -13.76
C LYS A 298 -12.91 -5.56 -13.45
N ILE A 299 -12.98 -6.83 -13.85
CA ILE A 299 -11.86 -7.79 -13.88
C ILE A 299 -10.56 -7.15 -14.37
N VAL A 300 -9.45 -7.38 -13.68
CA VAL A 300 -8.12 -6.79 -13.98
C VAL A 300 -7.10 -7.88 -14.30
N ASP A 301 -6.28 -7.67 -15.33
CA ASP A 301 -5.14 -8.52 -15.61
C ASP A 301 -3.93 -7.99 -14.83
N GLU A 302 -3.89 -8.31 -13.53
CA GLU A 302 -3.00 -7.69 -12.53
C GLU A 302 -1.49 -7.81 -12.87
N ASP A 303 -1.08 -8.88 -13.56
CA ASP A 303 0.31 -9.06 -14.03
C ASP A 303 0.64 -8.23 -15.29
N LYS A 304 -0.34 -7.53 -15.89
CA LYS A 304 -0.19 -6.78 -17.15
C LYS A 304 -0.69 -5.33 -17.09
N GLU A 305 -1.57 -4.99 -16.16
CA GLU A 305 -2.19 -3.66 -16.07
C GLU A 305 -1.65 -2.81 -14.89
N VAL A 306 -1.15 -3.45 -13.82
CA VAL A 306 -0.30 -2.79 -12.81
C VAL A 306 1.15 -2.76 -13.28
N GLN A 307 1.73 -1.57 -13.36
CA GLN A 307 3.05 -1.34 -13.96
C GLN A 307 4.06 -0.88 -12.90
N PRO A 308 5.30 -1.42 -12.86
CA PRO A 308 6.37 -0.88 -12.02
C PRO A 308 6.91 0.44 -12.58
N PHE A 309 7.45 1.28 -11.70
CA PHE A 309 8.24 2.47 -12.05
C PHE A 309 9.40 2.69 -11.07
N ASP A 310 10.47 3.32 -11.54
CA ASP A 310 11.72 3.49 -10.78
C ASP A 310 11.66 4.74 -9.88
N GLN A 311 11.40 4.57 -8.58
CA GLN A 311 11.26 5.67 -7.61
C GLN A 311 12.57 6.48 -7.43
N ARG A 312 13.74 5.92 -7.79
CA ARG A 312 15.01 6.66 -7.80
C ARG A 312 15.06 7.75 -8.88
N LYS A 313 14.09 7.80 -9.79
CA LYS A 313 13.92 8.88 -10.77
C LYS A 313 13.10 10.03 -10.19
N VAL A 314 12.07 9.71 -9.41
CA VAL A 314 11.30 10.69 -8.61
C VAL A 314 12.23 11.48 -7.68
N PHE A 315 13.10 10.78 -6.93
CA PHE A 315 14.08 11.46 -6.05
C PHE A 315 15.06 12.38 -6.79
N LYS A 316 15.37 12.15 -8.08
CA LYS A 316 16.24 13.05 -8.88
C LYS A 316 15.59 14.39 -9.19
N GLY A 317 14.28 14.53 -8.99
CA GLY A 317 13.56 15.79 -9.16
C GLY A 317 13.54 16.70 -7.93
N PHE A 318 14.12 16.26 -6.78
CA PHE A 318 14.23 17.10 -5.58
C PHE A 318 15.46 16.83 -4.67
N SER A 319 16.31 15.84 -4.99
CA SER A 319 17.51 15.50 -4.21
C SER A 319 18.78 15.49 -5.06
N ASP A 320 19.86 16.06 -4.51
CA ASP A 320 21.21 15.97 -5.06
C ASP A 320 21.91 14.63 -4.76
N ASP A 321 21.44 13.86 -3.76
CA ASP A 321 21.88 12.49 -3.47
C ASP A 321 20.67 11.50 -3.44
N PRO A 322 20.02 11.29 -4.60
CA PRO A 322 18.75 10.59 -4.71
C PRO A 322 18.85 9.08 -4.49
N HIS A 323 20.07 8.54 -4.34
CA HIS A 323 20.28 7.15 -3.97
C HIS A 323 20.37 6.97 -2.45
N ASN A 324 21.04 7.90 -1.75
CA ASN A 324 21.17 7.80 -0.30
C ASN A 324 19.91 8.33 0.41
N GLU A 325 19.27 9.41 -0.06
CA GLU A 325 18.00 9.88 0.52
C GLU A 325 16.88 8.84 0.38
N LEU A 326 16.71 8.23 -0.80
CA LEU A 326 15.76 7.13 -1.02
C LEU A 326 16.01 5.97 -0.05
N GLN A 327 17.29 5.57 0.13
CA GLN A 327 17.65 4.51 1.07
C GLN A 327 17.43 4.93 2.53
N LEU A 328 17.73 6.15 2.94
CA LEU A 328 17.51 6.63 4.32
C LEU A 328 16.01 6.72 4.65
N ALA A 329 15.22 7.19 3.69
CA ALA A 329 13.75 7.18 3.72
C ALA A 329 13.13 5.78 3.63
N SER A 330 13.93 4.71 3.52
CA SER A 330 13.50 3.33 3.23
C SER A 330 12.53 3.21 2.05
N MET A 331 12.54 4.16 1.11
CA MET A 331 11.72 4.08 -0.10
C MET A 331 12.29 2.99 -1.01
N ALA A 332 11.43 2.12 -1.52
CA ALA A 332 11.83 1.02 -2.38
C ALA A 332 12.35 1.54 -3.74
N ARG A 333 13.04 0.69 -4.51
CA ARG A 333 13.47 1.07 -5.86
C ARG A 333 12.32 1.11 -6.86
N GLU A 334 11.37 0.21 -6.71
CA GLU A 334 10.19 0.04 -7.56
C GLU A 334 8.96 0.55 -6.81
N GLY A 335 8.18 1.41 -7.44
CA GLY A 335 6.79 1.73 -7.07
C GLY A 335 5.85 1.13 -8.12
N TYR A 336 4.55 1.04 -7.84
CA TYR A 336 3.58 0.48 -8.78
C TYR A 336 2.47 1.48 -9.12
N ILE A 337 1.90 1.37 -10.32
CA ILE A 337 0.79 2.21 -10.77
C ILE A 337 -0.18 1.43 -11.66
N PHE A 338 -1.47 1.51 -11.34
CA PHE A 338 -2.56 1.03 -12.18
C PHE A 338 -3.08 2.20 -13.04
N VAL A 339 -3.16 1.99 -14.35
CA VAL A 339 -3.60 3.02 -15.31
C VAL A 339 -4.69 2.46 -16.23
N PRO A 340 -5.95 2.91 -16.12
CA PRO A 340 -6.99 2.52 -17.06
C PRO A 340 -6.63 2.86 -18.50
N LYS A 341 -6.91 1.93 -19.42
CA LYS A 341 -6.73 2.13 -20.87
C LYS A 341 -7.48 3.37 -21.38
N ALA A 342 -8.59 3.72 -20.75
CA ALA A 342 -9.35 4.94 -21.00
C ALA A 342 -8.57 6.23 -20.72
N CYS A 343 -7.72 6.26 -19.69
CA CYS A 343 -6.84 7.40 -19.41
C CYS A 343 -5.70 7.44 -20.44
N LYS A 344 -5.00 6.31 -20.62
CA LYS A 344 -3.72 6.26 -21.36
C LYS A 344 -3.86 6.29 -22.88
N ASN A 345 -4.90 5.67 -23.44
CA ASN A 345 -5.05 5.46 -24.89
C ASN A 345 -6.15 6.30 -25.52
N GLU A 346 -7.13 6.74 -24.72
CA GLU A 346 -8.28 7.54 -25.18
C GLU A 346 -8.20 9.01 -24.71
N GLY A 347 -7.18 9.37 -23.92
CA GLY A 347 -6.93 10.74 -23.46
C GLY A 347 -8.04 11.30 -22.57
N LYS A 348 -8.80 10.45 -21.88
CA LYS A 348 -9.88 10.91 -21.00
C LYS A 348 -9.32 11.54 -19.74
N GLU A 349 -10.05 12.53 -19.26
CA GLU A 349 -10.00 13.03 -17.90
C GLU A 349 -10.22 11.88 -16.90
N CYS A 350 -9.33 11.83 -15.90
CA CYS A 350 -9.22 10.74 -14.95
C CYS A 350 -8.94 11.26 -13.53
N LYS A 351 -9.40 10.48 -12.55
CA LYS A 351 -9.18 10.69 -11.11
C LYS A 351 -7.79 10.15 -10.73
N LEU A 352 -7.25 10.60 -9.60
CA LEU A 352 -6.02 10.03 -9.02
C LEU A 352 -6.25 9.60 -7.57
N HIS A 353 -6.02 8.32 -7.29
CA HIS A 353 -6.01 7.78 -5.93
C HIS A 353 -4.60 7.31 -5.58
N ILE A 354 -4.11 7.62 -4.37
CA ILE A 354 -2.81 7.13 -3.89
C ILE A 354 -3.05 6.20 -2.70
N ALA A 355 -2.72 4.92 -2.85
CA ALA A 355 -3.00 3.89 -1.86
C ALA A 355 -1.71 3.36 -1.22
N PHE A 356 -1.53 3.61 0.09
CA PHE A 356 -0.34 3.25 0.85
C PHE A 356 -0.49 1.91 1.56
N HIS A 357 0.40 0.98 1.24
CA HIS A 357 0.48 -0.34 1.88
C HIS A 357 0.92 -0.25 3.36
N GLY A 358 0.60 -1.28 4.14
CA GLY A 358 1.05 -1.42 5.52
C GLY A 358 2.49 -1.90 5.67
N CYS A 359 2.93 -2.06 6.93
CA CYS A 359 4.17 -2.78 7.21
C CYS A 359 4.07 -4.22 6.67
N LEU A 360 5.18 -4.83 6.23
CA LEU A 360 5.22 -6.15 5.58
C LEU A 360 4.40 -6.31 4.27
N GLN A 361 3.98 -5.21 3.64
CA GLN A 361 3.15 -5.24 2.42
C GLN A 361 3.75 -4.53 1.20
N GLY A 362 5.04 -4.15 1.23
CA GLY A 362 5.65 -3.41 0.13
C GLY A 362 7.14 -3.59 -0.07
N GLY A 363 7.55 -3.29 -1.31
CA GLY A 363 8.93 -3.42 -1.80
C GLY A 363 9.52 -4.79 -1.51
N ARG A 364 10.79 -4.83 -1.10
CA ARG A 364 11.49 -6.07 -0.73
C ARG A 364 11.11 -6.64 0.65
N THR A 365 10.11 -6.08 1.33
CA THR A 365 9.62 -6.59 2.62
C THR A 365 8.62 -7.73 2.46
N ASP A 366 7.85 -7.68 1.38
CA ASP A 366 6.98 -8.77 0.96
C ASP A 366 7.82 -9.76 0.14
N ASP A 367 8.63 -10.57 0.85
CA ASP A 367 9.52 -11.59 0.30
C ASP A 367 8.92 -13.01 0.35
N ARG A 368 7.60 -13.08 0.57
CA ARG A 368 6.82 -14.33 0.70
C ARG A 368 6.99 -15.20 -0.55
N ILE A 369 7.21 -16.50 -0.36
CA ILE A 369 7.70 -17.39 -1.42
C ILE A 369 6.78 -17.39 -2.65
N GLY A 370 7.35 -17.07 -3.82
CA GLY A 370 6.63 -17.01 -5.10
C GLY A 370 5.93 -15.68 -5.39
N LYS A 371 5.98 -14.72 -4.46
CA LYS A 371 5.21 -13.47 -4.50
C LYS A 371 6.18 -12.30 -4.68
N SER A 372 5.91 -11.43 -5.65
CA SER A 372 6.57 -10.14 -5.76
C SER A 372 5.88 -9.15 -4.81
N GLY A 373 6.63 -8.18 -4.26
CA GLY A 373 6.13 -7.18 -3.32
C GLY A 373 5.22 -6.11 -3.94
N ASN A 374 4.13 -6.57 -4.55
CA ASN A 374 3.03 -5.79 -5.10
C ASN A 374 1.68 -6.45 -4.80
N LEU A 375 1.58 -7.37 -3.82
CA LEU A 375 0.30 -7.99 -3.44
C LEU A 375 -0.74 -6.94 -3.06
N TYR A 376 -0.36 -5.91 -2.27
CA TYR A 376 -1.25 -4.79 -1.96
C TYR A 376 -1.66 -4.01 -3.23
N ALA A 377 -0.70 -3.70 -4.10
CA ALA A 377 -0.93 -2.96 -5.34
C ALA A 377 -1.76 -3.72 -6.40
N LYS A 378 -1.92 -5.04 -6.23
CA LYS A 378 -2.72 -5.91 -7.11
C LYS A 378 -4.06 -6.35 -6.52
N TYR A 379 -4.11 -6.58 -5.21
CA TYR A 379 -5.22 -7.33 -4.60
C TYR A 379 -5.95 -6.58 -3.47
N ALA A 380 -5.55 -5.35 -3.12
CA ALA A 380 -6.29 -4.53 -2.15
C ALA A 380 -7.69 -4.07 -2.63
N GLY A 381 -8.08 -4.35 -3.89
CA GLY A 381 -9.45 -4.13 -4.41
C GLY A 381 -9.69 -2.79 -5.12
N TYR A 382 -8.71 -1.88 -5.16
CA TYR A 382 -8.87 -0.58 -5.81
C TYR A 382 -8.87 -0.65 -7.34
N ASN A 383 -8.10 -1.58 -7.93
CA ASN A 383 -7.87 -1.62 -9.39
C ASN A 383 -9.15 -1.94 -10.16
N GLU A 384 -9.98 -2.84 -9.63
CA GLU A 384 -11.23 -3.28 -10.24
C GLU A 384 -12.22 -2.11 -10.32
N TRP A 385 -12.33 -1.32 -9.25
CA TRP A 385 -13.11 -0.08 -9.21
C TRP A 385 -12.54 0.99 -10.14
N ALA A 386 -11.22 1.21 -10.07
CA ALA A 386 -10.50 2.20 -10.85
C ALA A 386 -10.66 1.98 -12.36
N LYS A 387 -10.60 0.73 -12.81
CA LYS A 387 -10.76 0.31 -14.21
C LYS A 387 -12.14 0.62 -14.78
N GLY A 388 -13.19 0.58 -13.96
CA GLY A 388 -14.55 0.93 -14.37
C GLY A 388 -14.88 2.43 -14.36
N ASN A 389 -14.05 3.22 -13.67
CA ASN A 389 -14.35 4.59 -13.25
C ASN A 389 -13.29 5.63 -13.62
N ASN A 390 -12.34 5.30 -14.50
CA ASN A 390 -11.28 6.20 -14.94
C ASN A 390 -10.42 6.76 -13.78
N ILE A 391 -10.10 5.92 -12.78
CA ILE A 391 -9.18 6.30 -11.69
C ILE A 391 -7.80 5.74 -12.02
N VAL A 392 -6.76 6.56 -11.96
CA VAL A 392 -5.37 6.10 -11.89
C VAL A 392 -5.06 5.82 -10.42
N VAL A 393 -4.53 4.63 -10.10
CA VAL A 393 -4.15 4.29 -8.73
C VAL A 393 -2.64 4.20 -8.63
N LEU A 394 -2.04 5.10 -7.85
CA LEU A 394 -0.62 5.11 -7.53
C LEU A 394 -0.39 4.32 -6.25
N TYR A 395 0.59 3.43 -6.27
CA TYR A 395 1.06 2.66 -5.12
C TYR A 395 2.54 2.95 -4.90
N PRO A 396 2.88 4.05 -4.19
CA PRO A 396 4.24 4.29 -3.71
C PRO A 396 4.69 3.12 -2.81
N GLN A 397 5.99 2.89 -2.70
CA GLN A 397 6.52 1.73 -1.96
C GLN A 397 7.66 2.12 -1.01
N VAL A 398 7.61 1.58 0.21
CA VAL A 398 8.74 1.51 1.14
C VAL A 398 9.14 0.05 1.34
N GLU A 399 10.42 -0.19 1.67
CA GLU A 399 10.99 -1.52 1.90
C GLU A 399 11.74 -1.60 3.23
N ASN A 400 12.05 -2.82 3.68
CA ASN A 400 12.71 -3.04 4.96
C ASN A 400 14.18 -2.60 4.98
N ARG A 401 14.59 -2.08 6.14
CA ARG A 401 15.91 -1.49 6.35
C ARG A 401 16.48 -1.95 7.70
N ASN A 402 17.39 -2.94 7.62
CA ASN A 402 17.89 -3.65 8.81
C ASN A 402 19.23 -3.13 9.34
N MET A 403 20.19 -2.78 8.48
CA MET A 403 21.49 -2.17 8.84
C MET A 403 22.10 -1.43 7.63
N PRO A 404 22.91 -0.36 7.83
CA PRO A 404 23.13 0.38 9.08
C PRO A 404 21.84 1.11 9.54
N PRO A 405 21.81 1.86 10.65
CA PRO A 405 20.66 2.71 10.98
C PRO A 405 20.32 3.76 9.90
N PRO A 406 19.10 4.32 9.85
CA PRO A 406 17.90 3.95 10.62
C PRO A 406 17.42 2.51 10.48
N LEU A 407 16.73 2.05 11.52
CA LEU A 407 16.08 0.74 11.55
C LEU A 407 14.61 0.88 11.14
N ASN A 408 14.22 0.17 10.10
CA ASN A 408 12.83 -0.06 9.69
C ASN A 408 12.69 -1.54 9.27
N PRO A 409 12.82 -2.51 10.20
CA PRO A 409 12.88 -3.93 9.86
C PRO A 409 11.59 -4.46 9.22
N MET A 410 10.46 -3.78 9.48
CA MET A 410 9.12 -4.17 9.03
C MET A 410 8.66 -3.45 7.75
N GLY A 411 9.51 -2.63 7.12
CA GLY A 411 9.17 -1.92 5.88
C GLY A 411 7.94 -1.01 6.01
N CYS A 412 7.84 -0.29 7.11
CA CYS A 412 6.75 0.66 7.38
C CYS A 412 7.01 2.02 6.73
N TRP A 413 5.95 2.78 6.44
CA TRP A 413 6.04 4.22 6.18
C TRP A 413 6.60 4.96 7.41
N ASP A 414 7.07 6.20 7.27
CA ASP A 414 7.50 6.98 8.43
C ASP A 414 6.32 7.69 9.10
N TRP A 415 6.03 7.22 10.31
CA TRP A 415 5.03 7.75 11.22
C TRP A 415 5.59 7.98 12.63
N TRP A 416 6.92 7.94 12.81
CA TRP A 416 7.58 8.14 14.10
C TRP A 416 8.84 9.01 14.08
N GLY A 417 9.42 9.29 12.91
CA GLY A 417 10.54 10.20 12.74
C GLY A 417 11.80 9.77 13.48
N GLN A 418 12.26 10.60 14.41
CA GLN A 418 13.46 10.36 15.21
C GLN A 418 14.68 10.08 14.32
N ALA A 419 15.29 8.89 14.43
CA ALA A 419 16.43 8.48 13.61
C ALA A 419 16.04 8.09 12.16
N TYR A 420 14.76 7.89 11.85
CA TYR A 420 14.25 7.43 10.54
C TYR A 420 14.35 8.53 9.47
N THR A 421 13.37 9.43 9.36
CA THR A 421 13.48 10.61 8.48
C THR A 421 13.58 11.95 9.23
N GLY A 422 13.68 11.91 10.56
CA GLY A 422 13.84 13.09 11.43
C GLY A 422 12.55 13.57 12.07
N GLU A 423 12.65 14.58 12.94
CA GLU A 423 11.52 15.18 13.68
C GLU A 423 10.42 15.79 12.78
N ASN A 424 10.72 16.03 11.50
CA ASN A 424 9.82 16.66 10.53
C ASN A 424 9.04 15.65 9.67
N TYR A 425 9.07 14.35 9.98
CA TYR A 425 8.46 13.24 9.23
C TYR A 425 6.98 13.46 8.85
N HIS A 426 6.24 14.20 9.68
CA HIS A 426 4.82 14.54 9.51
C HIS A 426 4.56 15.74 8.59
N THR A 427 5.61 16.45 8.14
CA THR A 427 5.51 17.71 7.37
C THR A 427 5.86 17.52 5.89
N ARG A 428 5.52 18.51 5.04
CA ARG A 428 5.93 18.56 3.61
C ARG A 428 7.44 18.45 3.39
N GLU A 429 8.25 18.76 4.41
CA GLU A 429 9.71 18.69 4.33
C GLU A 429 10.26 17.25 4.44
N ALA A 430 9.45 16.26 4.82
CA ALA A 430 9.89 14.88 4.95
C ALA A 430 10.21 14.23 3.58
N PRO A 431 11.30 13.44 3.45
CA PRO A 431 11.68 12.78 2.19
C PRO A 431 10.59 11.92 1.55
N GLN A 432 9.78 11.20 2.35
CA GLN A 432 8.65 10.41 1.84
C GLN A 432 7.50 11.30 1.35
N MET A 433 7.19 12.39 2.07
CA MET A 433 6.17 13.36 1.65
C MET A 433 6.57 14.02 0.32
N LYS A 434 7.83 14.48 0.20
CA LYS A 434 8.40 15.01 -1.04
C LYS A 434 8.34 14.00 -2.19
N ALA A 435 8.70 12.74 -1.93
CA ALA A 435 8.64 11.70 -2.95
C ALA A 435 7.23 11.52 -3.50
N VAL A 436 6.22 11.38 -2.63
CA VAL A 436 4.82 11.18 -3.05
C VAL A 436 4.24 12.43 -3.69
N ALA A 437 4.53 13.63 -3.15
CA ALA A 437 4.11 14.89 -3.73
C ALA A 437 4.71 15.10 -5.14
N HIS A 438 5.97 14.72 -5.35
CA HIS A 438 6.61 14.76 -6.66
C HIS A 438 6.05 13.71 -7.63
N MET A 439 5.65 12.52 -7.16
CA MET A 439 4.92 11.54 -7.99
C MET A 439 3.57 12.09 -8.47
N ILE A 440 2.83 12.78 -7.60
CA ILE A 440 1.56 13.42 -7.95
C ILE A 440 1.80 14.53 -8.99
N ASN A 441 2.77 15.42 -8.76
CA ASN A 441 3.15 16.47 -9.72
C ASN A 441 3.49 15.92 -11.12
N ILE A 442 4.22 14.79 -11.18
CA ILE A 442 4.52 14.08 -12.44
C ILE A 442 3.25 13.58 -13.12
N LEU A 443 2.24 13.11 -12.37
CA LEU A 443 1.00 12.55 -12.92
C LEU A 443 -0.03 13.61 -13.37
N VAL A 444 -0.03 14.79 -12.75
CA VAL A 444 -0.90 15.93 -13.14
C VAL A 444 -0.24 16.88 -14.16
N ASP A 445 0.98 16.55 -14.63
CA ASP A 445 1.82 17.39 -15.53
C ASP A 445 1.99 18.84 -15.03
N GLY A 446 2.22 19.01 -13.72
CA GLY A 446 2.28 20.33 -13.09
C GLY A 446 2.82 20.34 -11.66
N ASN A 447 3.25 21.52 -11.20
CA ASN A 447 3.75 21.73 -9.84
C ASN A 447 2.61 22.08 -8.88
N LEU A 448 1.66 21.16 -8.70
CA LEU A 448 0.49 21.35 -7.84
C LEU A 448 0.88 21.37 -6.35
N LEU A 449 1.72 20.42 -5.94
CA LEU A 449 2.19 20.27 -4.57
C LEU A 449 3.60 20.83 -4.43
N GLU A 450 3.84 21.59 -3.36
CA GLU A 450 5.15 22.14 -3.05
C GLU A 450 6.15 21.02 -2.70
N VAL A 451 7.27 20.97 -3.44
CA VAL A 451 8.39 20.05 -3.21
C VAL A 451 9.68 20.88 -3.22
N SER A 452 10.39 20.87 -2.09
CA SER A 452 11.51 21.78 -1.82
C SER A 452 12.87 21.07 -1.87
N GLY A 453 13.82 21.64 -2.62
CA GLY A 453 15.15 21.08 -2.88
C GLY A 453 15.33 20.61 -4.33
N GLY A 454 16.58 20.43 -4.77
CA GLY A 454 16.90 19.67 -6.00
C GLY A 454 16.79 20.36 -7.36
N ARG A 455 17.21 21.63 -7.45
CA ARG A 455 17.60 22.39 -8.66
C ARG A 455 16.54 23.22 -9.39
#